data_AF-A0A7S2MNR4-F1
#
_entry.id   AF-A0A7S2MNR4-F1
#
_cell.length_a   1.000
_cell.length_b   1.000
_cell.length_c   1.000
_cell.angle_alpha   90.00
_cell.angle_beta   90.00
_cell.angle_gamma   90.00
#
_symmetry.space_group_name_H-M   'P 1'
#
loop_
_entity.id
_entity.type
_entity.pdbx_description
1 polymer ?
#
loop_
_entity_poly.entity_id
_entity_poly.type
_entity_poly.pdbx_seq_one_letter_code
_entity_poly.pdbx_strand_id
1 'polypeptide(L)'
;KHHHRQHAPSRGTYDAINVHPFEYLVGEYLHILTVYLVPTHVVTVIFFVVVSGVAASLNHTRFDINIPGLYSVKNHDVHHRLPTKNYGQYIMLWDKVFGSYDPYKEKD
;
A
#
# COMPACT_ATOMS: atom_id res chain seq x y z
N LYS A 1 -0.92 14.04 9.54
CA LYS A 1 -1.58 13.15 8.54
C LYS A 1 -2.80 12.51 9.16
N HIS A 2 -3.99 12.67 8.58
CA HIS A 2 -5.25 12.11 9.09
C HIS A 2 -5.27 10.57 9.02
N HIS A 3 -4.87 10.00 7.88
CA HIS A 3 -4.80 8.55 7.62
C HIS A 3 -4.02 7.77 8.69
N HIS A 4 -2.84 8.28 9.10
CA HIS A 4 -1.97 7.61 10.08
C HIS A 4 -2.35 7.87 11.54
N ARG A 5 -3.46 8.55 11.82
CA ARG A 5 -3.98 8.63 13.22
C ARG A 5 -4.42 7.26 13.72
N GLN A 6 -4.80 6.38 12.81
CA GLN A 6 -5.17 5.00 13.12
C GLN A 6 -3.95 4.10 12.91
N HIS A 7 -3.16 3.90 13.96
CA HIS A 7 -1.96 3.04 13.93
C HIS A 7 -2.25 1.56 13.63
N ALA A 8 -3.51 1.16 13.73
CA ALA A 8 -3.98 -0.20 13.54
C ALA A 8 -5.26 -0.17 12.70
N PRO A 9 -5.16 0.06 11.37
CA PRO A 9 -6.30 0.10 10.47
C PRO A 9 -7.09 -1.22 10.49
N SER A 10 -8.41 -1.16 10.25
CA SER A 10 -9.25 -2.37 10.29
C SER A 10 -10.49 -2.33 9.39
N ARG A 11 -10.87 -1.16 8.86
CA ARG A 11 -12.09 -0.96 8.07
C ARG A 11 -11.85 -1.09 6.57
N GLY A 12 -10.73 -1.72 6.18
CA GLY A 12 -10.39 -2.00 4.79
C GLY A 12 -10.37 -0.73 3.94
N THR A 13 -11.15 -0.72 2.86
CA THR A 13 -11.22 0.39 1.91
C THR A 13 -11.52 1.73 2.56
N TYR A 14 -12.39 1.78 3.58
CA TYR A 14 -12.70 3.03 4.27
C TYR A 14 -11.48 3.66 4.92
N ASP A 15 -10.59 2.87 5.51
CA ASP A 15 -9.35 3.36 6.10
C ASP A 15 -8.31 3.64 5.01
N ALA A 16 -8.26 2.81 3.97
CA ALA A 16 -7.31 2.92 2.86
C ALA A 16 -7.47 4.23 2.07
N ILE A 17 -8.71 4.65 1.79
CA ILE A 17 -8.99 5.90 1.05
C ILE A 17 -9.10 7.13 1.95
N ASN A 18 -8.97 6.96 3.27
CA ASN A 18 -9.08 8.05 4.25
C ASN A 18 -7.82 8.93 4.32
N VAL A 19 -7.39 9.39 3.16
CA VAL A 19 -6.26 10.30 2.94
C VAL A 19 -6.79 11.66 2.48
N HIS A 20 -5.96 12.69 2.54
CA HIS A 20 -6.38 13.99 2.01
C HIS A 20 -6.64 13.88 0.49
N PRO A 21 -7.71 14.47 -0.08
CA PRO A 21 -8.04 14.29 -1.51
C PRO A 21 -6.90 14.66 -2.47
N PHE A 22 -6.12 15.69 -2.12
CA PHE A 22 -4.92 16.05 -2.88
C PHE A 22 -3.84 14.96 -2.84
N GLU A 23 -3.59 14.35 -1.68
CA GLU A 23 -2.62 13.26 -1.54
C GLU A 23 -3.09 12.03 -2.33
N TYR A 24 -4.40 11.74 -2.34
CA TYR A 24 -4.97 10.68 -3.16
C TYR A 24 -4.72 10.92 -4.65
N LEU A 25 -5.09 12.10 -5.16
CA LEU A 25 -4.94 12.41 -6.59
C LEU A 25 -3.48 12.40 -7.04
N VAL A 26 -2.56 12.98 -6.27
CA VAL A 26 -1.14 13.03 -6.61
C VAL A 26 -0.45 11.67 -6.40
N GLY A 27 -0.87 10.89 -5.39
CA GLY A 27 -0.38 9.54 -5.19
C GLY A 27 -0.79 8.59 -6.32
N GLU A 28 -2.07 8.63 -6.71
CA GLU A 28 -2.60 7.85 -7.82
C GLU A 28 -2.13 8.36 -9.20
N TYR A 29 -1.65 9.59 -9.31
CA TYR A 29 -1.10 10.14 -10.55
C TYR A 29 0.04 9.29 -11.12
N LEU A 30 0.85 8.65 -10.27
CA LEU A 30 1.92 7.76 -10.73
C LEU A 30 1.39 6.55 -11.51
N HIS A 31 0.20 6.04 -11.14
CA HIS A 31 -0.46 4.98 -11.89
C HIS A 31 -0.92 5.49 -13.27
N ILE A 32 -1.52 6.69 -13.33
CA ILE A 32 -1.95 7.31 -14.60
C ILE A 32 -0.75 7.56 -15.52
N LEU A 33 0.34 8.10 -14.98
CA LEU A 33 1.58 8.32 -15.72
C LEU A 33 2.16 7.01 -16.25
N THR A 34 2.11 5.93 -15.46
CA THR A 34 2.56 4.60 -15.90
C THR A 34 1.73 4.09 -17.07
N VAL A 35 0.40 4.20 -17.00
CA VAL A 35 -0.51 3.82 -18.09
C VAL A 35 -0.27 4.66 -19.36
N TYR A 36 0.07 5.94 -19.20
CA TYR A 36 0.41 6.81 -20.33
C TYR A 36 1.76 6.44 -20.98
N LEU A 37 2.78 6.11 -20.18
CA LEU A 37 4.12 5.82 -20.67
C LEU A 37 4.29 4.41 -21.25
N VAL A 38 3.51 3.44 -20.76
CA VAL A 38 3.62 2.03 -21.15
C VAL A 38 2.42 1.66 -22.02
N PRO A 39 2.61 1.43 -23.35
CA PRO A 39 1.53 0.96 -24.21
C PRO A 39 1.00 -0.37 -23.69
N THR A 40 -0.22 -0.35 -23.13
CA THR A 40 -0.78 -1.52 -22.44
C THR A 40 -2.23 -1.71 -22.86
N HIS A 41 -2.66 -2.96 -22.99
CA HIS A 41 -4.05 -3.31 -23.25
C HIS A 41 -4.96 -2.85 -22.10
N VAL A 42 -6.15 -2.34 -22.41
CA VAL A 42 -7.10 -1.79 -21.41
C VAL A 42 -7.46 -2.80 -20.31
N VAL A 43 -7.56 -4.08 -20.65
CA VAL A 43 -7.84 -5.15 -19.67
C VAL A 43 -6.72 -5.26 -18.63
N THR A 44 -5.46 -5.06 -19.02
CA THR A 44 -4.33 -5.08 -18.08
C THR A 44 -4.39 -3.89 -17.13
N VAL A 45 -4.81 -2.71 -17.62
CA VAL A 45 -5.00 -1.53 -16.77
C VAL A 45 -6.11 -1.78 -15.74
N ILE A 46 -7.24 -2.33 -16.17
CA ILE A 46 -8.35 -2.68 -15.27
C ILE A 46 -7.89 -3.71 -14.23
N PHE A 47 -7.21 -4.77 -14.68
CA PHE A 47 -6.68 -5.80 -13.79
C PHE A 47 -5.73 -5.20 -12.75
N PHE A 48 -4.81 -4.33 -13.19
CA PHE A 48 -3.86 -3.64 -12.32
C PHE A 48 -4.58 -2.82 -11.26
N VAL A 49 -5.54 -1.98 -11.64
CA VAL A 49 -6.30 -1.12 -10.72
C VAL A 49 -7.13 -1.93 -9.72
N VAL A 50 -7.75 -3.02 -10.17
CA VAL A 50 -8.57 -3.88 -9.29
C VAL A 50 -7.68 -4.59 -8.28
N VAL A 51 -6.59 -5.22 -8.73
CA VAL A 51 -5.68 -5.95 -7.84
C VAL A 51 -5.00 -5.00 -6.86
N SER A 52 -4.57 -3.82 -7.31
CA SER A 52 -3.94 -2.81 -6.45
C SER A 52 -4.92 -2.27 -5.41
N GLY A 53 -6.17 -1.98 -5.79
CA GLY A 53 -7.22 -1.55 -4.87
C GLY A 53 -7.60 -2.61 -3.83
N VAL A 54 -7.65 -3.89 -4.23
CA VAL A 54 -7.85 -5.02 -3.31
C VAL A 54 -6.68 -5.12 -2.34
N ALA A 55 -5.43 -5.10 -2.81
CA ALA A 55 -4.25 -5.19 -1.95
C ALA A 55 -4.17 -3.99 -0.96
N ALA A 56 -4.44 -2.78 -1.43
CA ALA A 56 -4.51 -1.59 -0.59
C ALA A 56 -5.61 -1.72 0.48
N SER A 57 -6.75 -2.30 0.13
CA SER A 57 -7.82 -2.55 1.11
C SER A 57 -7.41 -3.61 2.13
N LEU A 58 -6.79 -4.71 1.71
CA LEU A 58 -6.33 -5.81 2.57
C LEU A 58 -5.29 -5.33 3.60
N ASN A 59 -4.38 -4.43 3.20
CA ASN A 59 -3.41 -3.77 4.10
C ASN A 59 -4.07 -3.01 5.27
N HIS A 60 -5.37 -2.73 5.19
CA HIS A 60 -6.14 -2.02 6.20
C HIS A 60 -7.22 -2.91 6.84
N THR A 61 -7.04 -4.24 6.78
CA THR A 61 -7.89 -5.22 7.45
C THR A 61 -7.14 -5.92 8.59
N ARG A 62 -7.82 -6.80 9.32
CA ARG A 62 -7.21 -7.67 10.34
C ARG A 62 -6.80 -9.06 9.81
N PHE A 63 -6.90 -9.29 8.50
CA PHE A 63 -6.58 -10.58 7.92
C PHE A 63 -5.08 -10.75 7.75
N ASP A 64 -4.50 -11.81 8.30
CA ASP A 64 -3.08 -12.13 8.15
C ASP A 64 -2.79 -12.76 6.78
N ILE A 65 -2.80 -11.94 5.73
CA ILE A 65 -2.49 -12.37 4.37
C ILE A 65 -1.00 -12.19 4.12
N ASN A 66 -0.35 -13.28 3.73
CA ASN A 66 1.08 -13.33 3.42
C ASN A 66 1.31 -14.18 2.17
N ILE A 67 1.92 -13.57 1.16
CA ILE A 67 2.46 -14.22 -0.02
C ILE A 67 3.99 -14.18 0.11
N PRO A 68 4.64 -15.29 0.49
CA PRO A 68 6.06 -15.32 0.81
C PRO A 68 6.92 -14.68 -0.28
N GLY A 69 7.78 -13.75 0.13
CA GLY A 69 8.71 -13.03 -0.76
C GLY A 69 8.10 -11.89 -1.57
N LEU A 70 6.77 -11.74 -1.59
CA LEU A 70 6.08 -10.75 -2.42
C LEU A 70 5.30 -9.73 -1.59
N TYR A 71 4.31 -10.17 -0.82
CA TYR A 71 3.32 -9.32 -0.20
C TYR A 71 2.98 -9.79 1.21
N SER A 72 2.81 -8.88 2.15
CA SER A 72 2.23 -9.17 3.46
C SER A 72 1.58 -7.93 4.02
N VAL A 73 0.37 -8.08 4.56
CA VAL A 73 -0.35 -6.97 5.22
C VAL A 73 0.44 -6.40 6.40
N LYS A 74 1.22 -7.25 7.09
CA LYS A 74 2.01 -6.88 8.27
C LYS A 74 3.10 -5.85 7.94
N ASN A 75 3.55 -5.81 6.68
CA ASN A 75 4.50 -4.78 6.26
C ASN A 75 3.85 -3.38 6.32
N HIS A 76 2.57 -3.27 5.96
CA HIS A 76 1.83 -2.01 6.03
C HIS A 76 1.42 -1.64 7.47
N ASP A 77 1.23 -2.62 8.35
CA ASP A 77 1.07 -2.35 9.79
C ASP A 77 2.32 -1.66 10.37
N VAL A 78 3.52 -2.05 9.93
CA VAL A 78 4.75 -1.35 10.31
C VAL A 78 4.74 0.09 9.80
N HIS A 79 4.23 0.35 8.58
CA HIS A 79 4.08 1.72 8.06
C HIS A 79 3.15 2.57 8.93
N HIS A 80 2.01 2.03 9.35
CA HIS A 80 1.07 2.73 10.23
C HIS A 80 1.64 2.99 11.63
N ARG A 81 2.49 2.11 12.15
CA ARG A 81 3.23 2.33 13.41
C ARG A 81 4.39 3.33 13.24
N LEU A 82 5.14 3.21 12.14
CA LEU A 82 6.34 3.97 11.82
C LEU A 82 6.21 4.57 10.41
N PRO A 83 5.56 5.75 10.25
CA PRO A 83 5.29 6.34 8.93
C PRO A 83 6.51 6.69 8.07
N THR A 84 7.72 6.55 8.62
CA THR A 84 9.00 6.76 7.95
C THR A 84 9.62 5.46 7.41
N LYS A 85 8.93 4.33 7.55
CA LYS A 85 9.35 2.99 7.13
C LYS A 85 8.28 2.35 6.24
N ASN A 86 8.68 1.34 5.49
CA ASN A 86 7.82 0.49 4.66
C ASN A 86 6.82 1.28 3.79
N TYR A 87 7.32 2.16 2.93
CA TYR A 87 6.48 3.00 2.06
C TYR A 87 5.75 2.21 0.97
N GLY A 88 6.26 1.04 0.58
CA GLY A 88 5.67 0.22 -0.46
C GLY A 88 4.29 -0.33 -0.06
N GLN A 89 3.30 -0.14 -0.93
CA GLN A 89 1.95 -0.67 -0.69
C GLN A 89 1.83 -2.16 -1.03
N TYR A 90 2.55 -2.63 -2.07
CA TYR A 90 2.35 -3.96 -2.67
C TYR A 90 3.55 -4.89 -2.49
N ILE A 91 4.76 -4.34 -2.57
CA ILE A 91 6.01 -5.08 -2.43
C ILE A 91 7.02 -4.22 -1.67
N MET A 92 7.91 -4.85 -0.91
CA MET A 92 8.96 -4.15 -0.14
C MET A 92 10.26 -3.97 -0.93
N LEU A 93 10.26 -4.22 -2.24
CA LEU A 93 11.47 -4.20 -3.07
C LEU A 93 12.19 -2.85 -2.94
N TRP A 94 11.47 -1.75 -3.13
CA TRP A 94 12.05 -0.42 -3.07
C TRP A 94 12.46 -0.02 -1.66
N ASP A 95 11.69 -0.42 -0.64
CA ASP A 95 12.08 -0.20 0.76
C ASP A 95 13.40 -0.90 1.12
N LYS A 96 13.64 -2.10 0.56
CA LYS A 96 14.92 -2.81 0.73
C LYS A 96 16.05 -2.14 -0.04
N VAL A 97 15.81 -1.72 -1.28
CA VAL A 97 16.79 -1.03 -2.12
C VAL A 97 17.24 0.30 -1.50
N PHE A 98 16.31 1.06 -0.91
CA PHE A 98 16.57 2.38 -0.35
C PHE A 98 16.73 2.42 1.18
N GLY A 99 16.69 1.26 1.85
CA GLY A 99 16.96 1.16 3.29
C GLY A 99 15.84 1.63 4.22
N SER A 100 14.60 1.75 3.73
CA SER A 100 13.41 2.08 4.54
C SER A 100 12.64 0.85 5.04
N TYR A 101 13.08 -0.37 4.71
CA TYR A 101 12.45 -1.60 5.19
C TYR A 101 12.72 -1.85 6.68
N ASP A 102 11.67 -2.13 7.45
CA ASP A 102 11.72 -2.60 8.83
C ASP A 102 10.78 -3.84 8.97
N PRO A 103 11.29 -5.00 9.43
CA PRO A 103 10.47 -6.20 9.59
C PRO A 103 9.42 -6.04 10.69
N TYR A 104 8.28 -6.70 10.51
CA TYR A 104 7.25 -6.76 11.55
C TYR A 104 7.76 -7.49 12.80
N LYS A 105 7.61 -6.86 13.96
CA LYS A 105 7.91 -7.43 15.28
C LYS A 105 6.61 -7.60 16.06
N GLU A 106 6.39 -8.79 16.61
CA GLU A 106 5.19 -9.12 17.41
C GLU A 106 5.13 -8.42 18.77
N LYS A 107 6.25 -7.89 19.26
CA LYS A 107 6.40 -7.37 20.63
C LYS A 107 6.48 -5.84 20.73
N ASP A 108 6.15 -5.12 19.66
CA ASP A 108 6.11 -3.65 19.62
C ASP A 108 4.68 -3.11 19.63
#